data_AF-A0AAV6P486-F1
#
_entry.id   AF-A0AAV6P486-F1
#
_cell.length_a   1.000
_cell.length_b   1.000
_cell.length_c   1.000
_cell.angle_alpha   90.00
_cell.angle_beta   90.00
_cell.angle_gamma   90.00
#
_symmetry.space_group_name_H-M   'P 1'
#
loop_
_entity.id
_entity.type
_entity.pdbx_description
1 polymer ?
#
loop_
_entity_poly.entity_id
_entity_poly.type
_entity_poly.pdbx_seq_one_letter_code
_entity_poly.pdbx_strand_id
1 'polypeptide(L)'
;MRGKFPLNGTYFQVNEVFADDESSKNPISVFREWIWDLPRRIVYFGTSTATIFRGLGIDDIQYCFQKDLADEFCRLCRFVGFICVRGFDRRTRTPKRLTERLHRQTNAAAKARANKNTNQKP
;
A
#
# COMPACT_ATOMS: atom_id res chain seq x y z
N MET A 1 23.58 11.83 -8.40
CA MET A 1 22.77 10.70 -7.86
C MET A 1 23.57 9.99 -6.77
N ARG A 2 23.23 10.17 -5.48
CA ARG A 2 23.83 9.42 -4.36
C ARG A 2 22.85 8.32 -3.92
N GLY A 3 23.06 7.11 -4.42
CA GLY A 3 22.13 5.97 -4.41
C GLY A 3 22.15 5.08 -3.17
N LYS A 4 22.20 5.64 -1.95
CA LYS A 4 22.02 4.84 -0.73
C LYS A 4 20.59 4.96 -0.21
N PHE A 5 19.70 4.07 -0.66
CA PHE A 5 18.37 3.97 -0.07
C PHE A 5 18.54 3.50 1.38
N PRO A 6 17.88 4.11 2.38
CA PRO A 6 18.15 3.86 3.78
C PRO A 6 17.46 2.56 4.17
N LEU A 7 18.21 1.48 4.03
CA LEU A 7 17.80 0.16 4.48
C LEU A 7 18.59 -0.14 5.74
N ASN A 8 17.90 -0.09 6.88
CA ASN A 8 18.41 -0.63 8.12
C ASN A 8 18.34 -2.17 8.06
N GLY A 9 18.96 -2.81 7.06
CA GLY A 9 19.01 -4.26 6.90
C GLY A 9 17.66 -4.95 6.60
N THR A 10 16.66 -4.22 6.10
CA THR A 10 15.37 -4.84 5.67
C THR A 10 15.41 -5.12 4.17
N TYR A 11 15.18 -6.38 3.78
CA TYR A 11 15.08 -6.79 2.37
C TYR A 11 13.83 -6.18 1.73
N PHE A 12 13.93 -5.71 0.49
CA PHE A 12 12.75 -5.38 -0.30
C PHE A 12 12.08 -6.66 -0.75
N GLN A 13 10.76 -6.68 -0.70
CA GLN A 13 10.01 -7.64 -1.49
C GLN A 13 10.00 -7.15 -2.95
N VAL A 14 10.08 -8.07 -3.92
CA VAL A 14 10.17 -7.74 -5.36
C VAL A 14 9.04 -6.82 -5.84
N ASN A 15 7.88 -6.86 -5.18
CA ASN A 15 6.69 -6.06 -5.51
C ASN A 15 6.42 -4.91 -4.52
N GLU A 16 7.37 -4.57 -3.65
CA GLU A 16 7.21 -3.47 -2.70
C GLU A 16 7.49 -2.11 -3.35
N VAL A 17 6.57 -1.16 -3.15
CA VAL A 17 6.70 0.24 -3.55
C VAL A 17 6.52 1.16 -2.35
N PHE A 18 7.06 2.38 -2.44
CA PHE A 18 6.98 3.39 -1.38
C PHE A 18 6.11 4.56 -1.80
N ALA A 19 5.18 4.95 -0.93
CA ALA A 19 4.44 6.19 -1.09
C ALA A 19 5.31 7.38 -0.72
N ASP A 20 5.34 8.43 -1.53
CA ASP A 20 6.07 9.65 -1.18
C ASP A 20 5.33 10.37 -0.04
N ASP A 21 6.01 10.60 1.10
CA ASP A 21 5.38 11.11 2.33
C ASP A 21 4.85 12.54 2.18
N GLU A 22 5.55 13.37 1.41
CA GLU A 22 5.19 14.78 1.19
C GLU A 22 3.90 14.87 0.34
N SER A 23 3.89 14.22 -0.82
CA SER A 23 2.71 14.19 -1.70
C SER A 23 1.54 13.37 -1.15
N SER A 24 1.79 12.44 -0.22
CA SER A 24 0.72 11.72 0.48
C SER A 24 -0.06 12.64 1.44
N LYS A 25 0.62 13.64 2.03
CA LYS A 25 0.02 14.65 2.91
C LYS A 25 -0.57 15.81 2.12
N ASN A 26 0.14 16.26 1.07
CA ASN A 26 -0.29 17.33 0.19
C ASN A 26 -0.39 16.82 -1.26
N PRO A 27 -1.57 16.33 -1.69
CA PRO A 27 -1.73 15.71 -3.00
C PRO A 27 -1.33 16.66 -4.15
N ILE A 28 -0.61 16.11 -5.13
CA ILE A 28 -0.25 16.85 -6.33
C ILE A 28 -1.49 16.98 -7.20
N SER A 29 -1.86 18.22 -7.53
CA SER A 29 -2.94 18.50 -8.49
C SER A 29 -2.42 18.23 -9.90
N VAL A 30 -3.03 17.27 -10.59
CA VAL A 30 -2.70 16.90 -11.96
C VAL A 30 -3.96 16.85 -12.80
N PHE A 31 -3.85 17.26 -14.06
CA PHE A 31 -4.93 17.15 -15.03
C PHE A 31 -5.22 15.68 -15.31
N ARG A 32 -6.51 15.31 -15.35
CA ARG A 32 -6.93 13.91 -15.50
C ARG A 32 -6.46 13.34 -16.82
N GLU A 33 -6.49 14.16 -17.86
CA GLU A 33 -6.10 13.86 -19.23
C GLU A 33 -4.65 13.36 -19.31
N TRP A 34 -3.76 13.87 -18.45
CA TRP A 34 -2.35 13.49 -18.42
C TRP A 34 -2.10 12.06 -17.92
N ILE A 35 -3.03 11.53 -17.12
CA ILE A 35 -2.90 10.22 -16.47
C ILE A 35 -3.98 9.24 -16.92
N TRP A 36 -4.84 9.63 -17.86
CA TRP A 36 -6.00 8.84 -18.26
C TRP A 36 -5.57 7.56 -18.99
N ASP A 37 -4.69 7.72 -19.99
CA ASP A 37 -4.25 6.64 -20.88
C ASP A 37 -3.03 5.86 -20.35
N LEU A 38 -2.63 6.11 -19.11
CA LEU A 38 -1.52 5.38 -18.49
C LEU A 38 -1.96 3.97 -18.06
N PRO A 39 -1.08 2.95 -18.24
CA PRO A 39 -1.34 1.60 -17.74
C PRO A 39 -1.61 1.62 -16.23
N ARG A 40 -2.73 1.02 -15.83
CA ARG A 40 -3.14 0.92 -14.43
C ARG A 40 -2.66 -0.38 -13.81
N ARG A 41 -2.23 -0.31 -12.56
CA ARG A 41 -1.90 -1.48 -11.73
C ARG A 41 -2.43 -1.26 -10.33
N ILE A 42 -2.80 -2.35 -9.66
CA ILE A 42 -3.29 -2.29 -8.28
C ILE A 42 -2.10 -2.21 -7.34
N VAL A 43 -2.25 -1.35 -6.33
CA VAL A 43 -1.35 -1.27 -5.18
C VAL A 43 -2.15 -1.51 -3.91
N TYR A 44 -1.72 -2.45 -3.09
CA TYR A 44 -2.32 -2.77 -1.81
C TYR A 44 -1.60 -2.04 -0.68
N PHE A 45 -2.35 -1.31 0.16
CA PHE A 45 -1.80 -0.52 1.27
C PHE A 45 -2.08 -1.18 2.62
N GLY A 46 -1.05 -1.31 3.46
CA GLY A 46 -1.17 -1.97 4.75
C GLY A 46 -0.08 -1.58 5.74
N THR A 47 -0.12 -2.13 6.96
CA THR A 47 0.98 -1.99 7.93
C THR A 47 2.05 -3.06 7.75
N SER A 48 1.68 -4.20 7.16
CA SER A 48 2.60 -5.26 6.74
C SER A 48 1.95 -6.16 5.69
N THR A 49 2.77 -6.93 4.98
CA THR A 49 2.36 -7.93 3.99
C THR A 49 1.37 -8.94 4.56
N ALA A 50 1.62 -9.40 5.79
CA ALA A 50 0.72 -10.32 6.49
C ALA A 50 -0.66 -9.70 6.80
N THR A 51 -0.73 -8.37 7.01
CA THR A 51 -2.02 -7.69 7.22
C THR A 51 -2.76 -7.43 5.92
N ILE A 52 -2.05 -7.18 4.83
CA ILE A 52 -2.62 -6.98 3.49
C ILE A 52 -3.31 -8.27 3.03
N PHE A 53 -2.64 -9.41 3.21
CA PHE A 53 -3.14 -10.71 2.76
C PHE A 53 -3.87 -11.50 3.85
N ARG A 54 -4.24 -10.85 4.96
CA ARG A 54 -4.93 -11.54 6.05
C ARG A 54 -6.29 -12.04 5.57
N GLY A 55 -6.51 -13.36 5.67
CA GLY A 55 -7.76 -13.99 5.28
C GLY A 55 -7.88 -14.34 3.79
N LEU A 56 -6.80 -14.15 3.02
CA LEU A 56 -6.74 -14.64 1.63
C LEU A 56 -6.14 -16.06 1.58
N GLY A 57 -6.55 -16.82 0.56
CA GLY A 57 -5.96 -18.12 0.28
C GLY A 57 -4.53 -18.01 -0.26
N ILE A 58 -3.78 -19.10 -0.22
CA ILE A 58 -2.41 -19.15 -0.77
C ILE A 58 -2.44 -18.86 -2.28
N ASP A 59 -3.45 -19.37 -2.98
CA ASP A 59 -3.61 -19.19 -4.43
C ASP A 59 -3.85 -17.70 -4.79
N ASP A 60 -4.67 -16.99 -4.01
CA ASP A 60 -4.91 -15.55 -4.18
C ASP A 60 -3.64 -14.73 -3.93
N ILE A 61 -2.84 -15.14 -2.94
CA ILE A 61 -1.57 -14.51 -2.63
C ILE A 61 -0.61 -14.75 -3.81
N GLN A 62 -0.47 -15.98 -4.29
CA GLN A 62 0.37 -16.30 -5.45
C GLN A 62 -0.05 -15.50 -6.69
N TYR A 63 -1.36 -15.40 -6.96
CA TYR A 63 -1.90 -14.57 -8.03
C TYR A 63 -1.45 -13.10 -7.93
N CYS A 64 -1.34 -12.54 -6.72
CA CYS A 64 -0.84 -11.17 -6.53
C CYS A 64 0.65 -11.01 -6.91
N PHE A 65 1.45 -12.09 -6.85
CA PHE A 65 2.90 -12.06 -7.09
C PHE A 65 3.36 -12.65 -8.44
N GLN A 66 2.50 -13.38 -9.15
CA GLN A 66 2.90 -14.19 -10.30
C GLN A 66 2.40 -13.60 -11.63
N LYS A 67 3.32 -13.45 -12.60
CA LYS A 67 3.03 -12.83 -13.91
C LYS A 67 2.32 -13.75 -14.92
N ASP A 68 2.45 -15.06 -14.73
CA ASP A 68 2.23 -16.05 -15.80
C ASP A 68 0.90 -16.81 -15.68
N LEU A 69 0.10 -16.55 -14.62
CA LEU A 69 -1.27 -17.09 -14.45
C LEU A 69 -2.33 -16.14 -15.03
N ALA A 70 -2.00 -15.45 -16.11
CA ALA A 70 -2.97 -14.66 -16.86
C ALA A 70 -3.81 -15.59 -17.73
N ASP A 71 -4.94 -16.03 -17.21
CA ASP A 71 -6.02 -16.61 -18.02
C ASP A 71 -6.41 -15.64 -19.15
N GLU A 72 -6.85 -16.17 -20.30
CA GLU A 72 -7.13 -15.37 -21.51
C GLU A 72 -8.20 -14.29 -21.30
N PHE A 73 -9.08 -14.49 -20.31
CA PHE A 73 -10.10 -13.52 -19.92
C PHE A 73 -9.51 -12.25 -19.26
N CYS A 74 -8.26 -12.32 -18.80
CA CYS A 74 -7.54 -11.25 -18.12
C CYS A 74 -6.50 -10.54 -19.02
N ARG A 75 -6.68 -10.53 -20.35
CA ARG A 75 -5.78 -9.81 -21.27
C ARG A 75 -5.75 -8.28 -21.05
N LEU A 76 -6.74 -7.72 -20.37
CA LEU A 76 -6.72 -6.32 -19.94
C LEU A 76 -5.95 -6.08 -18.63
N CYS A 77 -5.57 -7.14 -17.94
CA CYS A 77 -5.08 -7.12 -16.56
C CYS A 77 -3.88 -8.06 -16.43
N ARG A 78 -2.74 -7.57 -16.92
CA ARG A 78 -1.41 -8.14 -16.68
C ARG A 78 -1.03 -7.90 -15.21
N PHE A 79 -1.73 -8.58 -14.29
CA PHE A 79 -1.69 -8.34 -12.85
C PHE A 79 -0.36 -8.77 -12.25
N VAL A 80 0.47 -7.77 -11.93
CA VAL A 80 1.35 -7.84 -10.76
C VAL A 80 0.87 -6.76 -9.83
N GLY A 81 0.28 -7.15 -8.71
CA GLY A 81 -0.07 -6.22 -7.65
C GLY A 81 1.20 -5.74 -6.97
N PHE A 82 1.26 -4.45 -6.65
CA PHE A 82 2.30 -3.95 -5.75
C PHE A 82 1.79 -3.87 -4.33
N ILE A 83 2.70 -3.93 -3.37
CA ILE A 83 2.38 -3.69 -1.97
C ILE A 83 3.07 -2.41 -1.52
N CYS A 84 2.39 -1.63 -0.70
CA CYS A 84 2.97 -0.45 -0.07
C CYS A 84 2.67 -0.52 1.42
N VAL A 85 3.72 -0.69 2.22
CA VAL A 85 3.60 -0.80 3.69
C VAL A 85 4.14 0.42 4.42
N ARG A 86 4.83 1.32 3.72
CA ARG A 86 5.49 2.49 4.32
C ARG A 86 5.63 3.63 3.32
N GLY A 87 5.62 4.84 3.88
CA GLY A 87 5.97 6.06 3.16
C GLY A 87 7.49 6.26 3.12
N PHE A 88 7.94 7.12 2.24
CA PHE A 88 9.33 7.53 2.13
C PHE A 88 9.42 9.04 2.02
N ASP A 89 10.14 9.66 2.94
CA ASP A 89 10.45 11.07 2.88
C ASP A 89 11.74 11.26 2.07
N ARG A 90 11.63 11.87 0.89
CA ARG A 90 12.76 12.10 -0.01
C ARG A 90 13.76 13.12 0.52
N ARG A 91 13.32 14.07 1.35
CA ARG A 91 14.18 15.13 1.92
C ARG A 91 15.03 14.59 3.04
N THR A 92 14.41 13.91 4.01
CA THR A 92 15.13 13.33 5.15
C THR A 92 15.73 11.96 4.82
N ARG A 93 15.31 11.33 3.71
CA ARG A 93 15.66 9.96 3.32
C ARG A 93 15.37 9.01 4.48
N THR A 94 14.16 9.08 5.03
CA THR A 94 13.74 8.18 6.11
C THR A 94 12.44 7.47 5.76
N PRO A 95 12.27 6.20 6.15
CA PRO A 95 10.97 5.55 6.08
C PRO A 95 10.00 6.22 7.05
N LYS A 96 8.77 6.45 6.60
CA LYS A 96 7.66 7.01 7.37
C LYS A 96 6.51 6.01 7.43
N ARG A 97 5.63 6.15 8.43
CA ARG A 97 4.36 5.42 8.41
C ARG A 97 3.51 5.92 7.24
N LEU A 98 2.69 5.03 6.68
CA LEU A 98 1.71 5.45 5.68
C LEU A 98 0.75 6.48 6.28
N THR A 99 0.42 7.49 5.48
CA THR A 99 -0.60 8.48 5.82
C THR A 99 -1.97 7.80 5.91
N GLU A 100 -2.83 8.24 6.83
CA GLU A 100 -4.15 7.65 7.07
C GLU A 100 -5.05 7.61 5.82
N ARG A 101 -4.83 8.53 4.88
CA ARG A 101 -5.53 8.55 3.58
C ARG A 101 -5.27 7.30 2.75
N LEU A 102 -4.05 6.76 2.81
CA LEU A 102 -3.65 5.55 2.07
C LEU A 102 -3.96 4.29 2.89
N HIS A 103 -3.86 4.36 4.21
CA HIS A 103 -4.15 3.23 5.08
C HIS A 103 -4.71 3.69 6.43
N ARG A 104 -5.99 3.39 6.69
CA ARG A 104 -6.57 3.53 8.03
C ARG A 104 -6.34 2.25 8.82
N GLN A 105 -5.69 2.39 9.98
CA GLN A 105 -5.53 1.26 10.90
C GLN A 105 -6.90 0.83 11.43
N THR A 106 -7.35 -0.36 11.04
CA THR A 106 -8.63 -0.95 11.47
C THR A 106 -8.71 -1.15 12.99
N ASN A 107 -7.58 -1.40 13.66
CA ASN A 107 -7.51 -1.55 15.12
C ASN A 107 -7.83 -0.26 15.89
N ALA A 108 -7.50 0.91 15.32
CA ALA A 108 -7.82 2.19 15.95
C ALA A 108 -9.34 2.46 15.92
N ALA A 109 -10.00 2.10 14.81
CA ALA A 109 -11.45 2.18 14.68
C ALA A 109 -12.17 1.20 15.62
N ALA A 110 -11.64 -0.01 15.82
CA ALA A 110 -12.18 -0.99 16.75
C ALA A 110 -12.08 -0.52 18.21
N LYS A 111 -10.93 0.03 18.64
CA LYS A 111 -10.76 0.61 19.99
C LYS A 111 -11.65 1.84 20.22
N ALA A 112 -11.78 2.71 19.23
CA ALA A 112 -12.68 3.87 19.33
C ALA A 112 -14.15 3.48 19.48
N ARG A 113 -14.59 2.38 18.85
CA ARG A 113 -15.93 1.81 19.05
C ARG A 113 -16.09 1.18 20.44
N ALA A 114 -15.09 0.45 20.93
CA ALA A 114 -15.12 -0.16 22.26
C ALA A 114 -15.22 0.90 23.38
N ASN A 115 -14.46 2.01 23.29
CA ASN A 115 -14.50 3.08 24.29
C ASN A 115 -15.83 3.87 24.30
N LYS A 116 -16.58 3.91 23.19
CA LYS A 116 -17.93 4.49 23.17
C LYS A 116 -18.93 3.65 23.95
N ASN A 117 -18.79 2.33 23.91
CA ASN A 117 -19.68 1.42 24.63
C ASN A 117 -19.41 1.40 26.15
N THR A 118 -18.19 1.70 26.60
CA THR A 118 -17.87 1.78 28.03
C THR A 118 -18.37 3.07 28.70
N ASN A 119 -18.48 4.18 27.95
CA ASN A 119 -19.01 5.46 28.45
C ASN A 119 -20.56 5.57 28.35
N GLN A 120 -21.24 4.50 27.96
CA GLN A 120 -22.71 4.39 27.89
C GLN A 120 -23.26 3.30 28.83
N LYS A 121 -22.53 2.95 29.88
CA LYS A 121 -23.06 2.09 30.94
C LYS A 121 -23.69 2.99 32.03
N PRO A 122 -24.96 2.78 32.41
CA PRO A 122 -25.67 3.61 33.39
C PRO A 122 -25.04 3.59 34.78
#